data_AF-A0A091UU89-F1
#
_entry.id   AF-A0A091UU89-F1
#
_cell.length_a   1.000
_cell.length_b   1.000
_cell.length_c   1.000
_cell.angle_alpha   90.00
_cell.angle_beta   90.00
_cell.angle_gamma   90.00
#
_symmetry.space_group_name_H-M   'P 1'
#
loop_
_entity.id
_entity.type
_entity.pdbx_description
1 polymer ?
#
loop_
_entity_poly.entity_id
_entity_poly.type
_entity_poly.pdbx_seq_one_letter_code
_entity_poly.pdbx_strand_id
1 'polypeptide(L)'
;AVLHTVLLHRSTGKFHYKKEGTYSIGTVGTQDVDCDFIDFAYVRVSSEELDRALRKAVGEFKVREPHRGLKTRGLCCVLACEGRISLEFYQKKKSRWPFSDECIPWELWTIKVNVVNLANEQERQICREKVGEKLCEKIINIVEVMNRHEYLPKMPTQ
;
A
#
# COMPACT_ATOMS: atom_id res chain seq x y z
N ALA A 1 1.45 -6.86 1.76
CA ALA A 1 2.03 -7.04 0.41
C ALA A 1 2.04 -5.72 -0.38
N VAL A 2 1.06 -5.45 -1.25
CA VAL A 2 1.12 -4.37 -2.28
C VAL A 2 1.57 -3.00 -1.75
N LEU A 3 0.93 -2.47 -0.70
CA LEU A 3 1.29 -1.17 -0.12
C LEU A 3 2.73 -1.13 0.39
N HIS A 4 3.19 -2.20 1.05
CA HIS A 4 4.56 -2.30 1.54
C HIS A 4 5.57 -2.34 0.40
N THR A 5 5.27 -3.06 -0.69
CA THR A 5 6.14 -3.09 -1.87
C THR A 5 6.29 -1.71 -2.49
N VAL A 6 5.20 -0.95 -2.63
CA VAL A 6 5.26 0.43 -3.13
C VAL A 6 6.10 1.30 -2.19
N LEU A 7 5.85 1.23 -0.89
CA LEU A 7 6.56 2.03 0.12
C LEU A 7 8.04 1.65 0.24
N LEU A 8 8.42 0.40 -0.03
CA LEU A 8 9.82 -0.01 -0.10
C LEU A 8 10.58 0.76 -1.19
N HIS A 9 9.96 0.99 -2.34
CA HIS A 9 10.54 1.75 -3.46
C HIS A 9 10.43 3.28 -3.29
N ARG A 10 9.69 3.74 -2.27
CA ARG A 10 9.40 5.16 -2.01
C ARG A 10 9.85 5.64 -0.64
N SER A 11 10.64 4.83 0.05
CA SER A 11 11.27 5.17 1.33
C SER A 11 12.78 5.23 1.15
N THR A 12 13.41 6.12 1.90
CA THR A 12 14.87 6.23 1.98
C THR A 12 15.28 6.42 3.43
N GLY A 13 16.59 6.36 3.68
CA GLY A 13 17.13 6.57 5.01
C GLY A 13 16.84 7.97 5.54
N LYS A 14 16.92 8.13 6.85
CA LYS A 14 16.78 9.44 7.48
C LYS A 14 17.93 10.34 7.04
N PHE A 15 17.59 11.56 6.62
CA PHE A 15 18.56 12.58 6.27
C PHE A 15 19.09 13.25 7.53
N HIS A 16 20.41 13.42 7.60
CA HIS A 16 21.09 14.18 8.64
C HIS A 16 21.83 15.35 7.99
N TYR A 17 21.22 16.53 8.01
CA TYR A 17 21.79 17.75 7.43
C TYR A 17 22.83 18.36 8.38
N LYS A 18 23.94 18.82 7.80
CA LYS A 18 24.97 19.62 8.46
C LYS A 18 24.77 21.10 8.13
N LYS A 19 25.37 21.97 8.95
CA LYS A 19 25.25 23.44 8.80
C LYS A 19 25.75 23.94 7.45
N GLU A 20 26.66 23.23 6.79
CA GLU A 20 27.16 23.61 5.46
C GLU A 20 26.24 23.17 4.30
N GLY A 21 25.04 22.65 4.58
CA GLY A 21 24.09 22.19 3.56
C GLY A 21 24.38 20.79 3.00
N THR A 22 25.44 20.14 3.48
CA THR A 22 25.72 18.72 3.18
C THR A 22 24.82 17.80 4.02
N TYR A 23 24.56 16.58 3.54
CA TYR A 23 23.76 15.60 4.27
C TYR A 23 24.35 14.20 4.21
N SER A 24 24.07 13.38 5.23
CA SER A 24 24.19 11.92 5.15
C SER A 24 22.81 11.27 5.17
N ILE A 25 22.72 10.10 4.54
CA ILE A 25 21.49 9.29 4.50
C ILE A 25 21.75 8.02 5.30
N GLY A 26 20.87 7.73 6.26
CA GLY A 26 20.93 6.48 7.02
C GLY A 26 20.61 5.24 6.16
N THR A 27 20.74 4.05 6.74
CA THR A 27 20.38 2.80 6.06
C THR A 27 18.91 2.44 6.34
N VAL A 28 18.22 1.91 5.35
CA VAL A 28 16.88 1.32 5.51
C VAL A 28 17.02 -0.19 5.59
N GLY A 29 16.60 -0.78 6.70
CA GLY A 29 16.51 -2.24 6.84
C GLY A 29 15.28 -2.80 6.11
N THR A 30 15.35 -4.07 5.73
CA THR A 30 14.23 -4.82 5.13
C THR A 30 13.95 -6.11 5.90
N GLN A 31 12.72 -6.60 5.79
CA GLN A 31 12.27 -7.83 6.44
C GLN A 31 11.31 -8.60 5.54
N ASP A 32 11.51 -9.91 5.45
CA ASP A 32 10.57 -10.86 4.83
C ASP A 32 9.39 -11.15 5.76
N VAL A 33 8.19 -11.19 5.19
CA VAL A 33 6.94 -11.43 5.91
C VAL A 33 6.11 -12.47 5.18
N ASP A 34 5.90 -13.61 5.82
CA ASP A 34 5.00 -14.65 5.36
C ASP A 34 3.53 -14.26 5.60
N CYS A 35 2.65 -14.60 4.64
CA CYS A 35 1.22 -14.39 4.79
C CYS A 35 0.57 -15.65 5.38
N ASP A 36 -0.19 -15.48 6.47
CA ASP A 36 -0.86 -16.63 7.12
C ASP A 36 -2.02 -17.22 6.29
N PHE A 37 -2.62 -16.40 5.41
CA PHE A 37 -3.87 -16.73 4.71
C PHE A 37 -3.73 -16.80 3.19
N ILE A 38 -2.53 -16.61 2.65
CA ILE A 38 -2.23 -16.64 1.21
C ILE A 38 -0.84 -17.25 1.09
N ASP A 39 -0.63 -18.11 0.10
CA ASP A 39 0.66 -18.78 -0.05
C ASP A 39 1.65 -17.84 -0.76
N PHE A 40 2.13 -16.86 0.01
CA PHE A 40 2.90 -15.73 -0.48
C PHE A 40 3.73 -15.10 0.65
N ALA A 41 4.94 -14.65 0.32
CA ALA A 41 5.79 -13.84 1.19
C ALA A 41 6.11 -12.50 0.51
N TYR A 42 6.28 -11.44 1.30
CA TYR A 42 6.66 -10.12 0.78
C TYR A 42 7.73 -9.45 1.63
N VAL A 43 8.51 -8.59 0.99
CA VAL A 43 9.50 -7.74 1.66
C VAL A 43 8.85 -6.42 2.07
N ARG A 44 9.14 -5.95 3.29
CA ARG A 44 8.82 -4.59 3.74
C ARG A 44 10.04 -3.89 4.33
N VAL A 45 9.96 -2.56 4.46
CA VAL A 45 10.91 -1.82 5.28
C VAL A 45 10.77 -2.21 6.75
N SER A 46 11.90 -2.30 7.45
CA SER A 46 11.99 -2.60 8.89
C SER A 46 11.61 -1.37 9.73
N SER A 47 10.35 -0.92 9.60
CA SER A 47 9.77 0.18 10.35
C SER A 47 8.45 -0.26 10.98
N GLU A 48 8.45 -0.46 12.29
CA GLU A 48 7.28 -0.87 13.07
C GLU A 48 6.21 0.22 13.14
N GLU A 49 6.60 1.49 13.04
CA GLU A 49 5.66 2.61 12.98
C GLU A 49 4.88 2.59 11.66
N LEU A 50 5.58 2.37 10.53
CA LEU A 50 4.95 2.30 9.22
C LEU A 50 4.04 1.07 9.11
N ASP A 51 4.52 -0.10 9.55
CA ASP A 51 3.73 -1.34 9.53
C ASP A 51 2.46 -1.20 10.37
N ARG A 52 2.56 -0.63 11.58
CA ARG A 52 1.39 -0.37 12.43
C ARG A 52 0.39 0.59 11.78
N ALA A 53 0.87 1.66 11.14
CA ALA A 53 0.00 2.62 10.47
C ALA A 53 -0.76 1.98 9.29
N LEU A 54 -0.07 1.18 8.47
CA LEU A 54 -0.69 0.46 7.36
C LEU A 54 -1.67 -0.61 7.85
N ARG A 55 -1.30 -1.40 8.86
CA ARG A 55 -2.20 -2.41 9.44
C ARG A 55 -3.46 -1.78 10.00
N LYS A 56 -3.35 -0.63 10.66
CA LYS A 56 -4.51 0.13 11.15
C LYS A 56 -5.41 0.56 9.98
N ALA A 57 -4.86 1.21 8.95
CA ALA A 57 -5.63 1.67 7.80
C ALA A 57 -6.30 0.52 7.02
N VAL A 58 -5.57 -0.57 6.78
CA VAL A 58 -6.09 -1.78 6.11
C VAL A 58 -7.13 -2.49 6.97
N GLY A 59 -6.94 -2.52 8.30
CA GLY A 59 -7.91 -3.05 9.25
C GLY A 59 -9.22 -2.25 9.25
N GLU A 60 -9.14 -0.93 9.27
CA GLU A 60 -10.31 -0.05 9.17
C GLU A 60 -11.05 -0.22 7.84
N PHE A 61 -10.32 -0.38 6.73
CA PHE A 61 -10.89 -0.73 5.43
C PHE A 61 -11.64 -2.07 5.49
N LYS A 62 -11.01 -3.11 6.04
CA LYS A 62 -11.62 -4.44 6.21
C LYS A 62 -12.86 -4.43 7.10
N VAL A 63 -12.96 -3.52 8.07
CA VAL A 63 -14.10 -3.37 9.02
C VAL A 63 -15.23 -2.51 8.46
N ARG A 64 -14.97 -1.64 7.49
CA ARG A 64 -16.02 -0.84 6.80
C ARG A 64 -16.70 -1.60 5.67
N GLU A 65 -16.02 -2.55 5.05
CA GLU A 65 -16.55 -3.39 3.97
C GLU A 65 -17.28 -4.70 4.35
N PRO A 66 -17.30 -5.21 5.60
CA PRO A 66 -18.10 -6.36 5.95
C PRO A 66 -19.49 -5.82 6.34
N HIS A 67 -20.53 -6.16 5.56
CA HIS A 67 -21.95 -5.92 5.87
C HIS A 67 -22.63 -4.68 5.24
N ARG A 68 -22.50 -4.46 3.92
CA ARG A 68 -23.69 -4.06 3.11
C ARG A 68 -24.48 -5.27 2.59
N GLY A 69 -24.28 -6.45 3.18
CA GLY A 69 -25.26 -7.53 3.16
C GLY A 69 -26.40 -7.18 4.10
N LEU A 70 -27.37 -6.42 3.60
CA LEU A 70 -28.67 -6.30 4.24
C LEU A 70 -29.21 -7.73 4.39
N LYS A 71 -29.35 -8.22 5.63
CA LYS A 71 -30.16 -9.41 5.94
C LYS A 71 -31.63 -9.06 5.71
N THR A 72 -32.02 -8.79 4.47
CA THR A 72 -33.43 -8.77 4.08
C THR A 72 -33.81 -10.21 3.81
N ARG A 73 -34.88 -10.64 4.46
CA ARG A 73 -35.49 -11.97 4.37
C ARG A 73 -35.55 -12.42 2.90
N GLY A 74 -34.78 -13.44 2.54
CA GLY A 74 -35.09 -14.31 1.40
C GLY A 74 -34.34 -14.11 0.07
N LEU A 75 -33.36 -13.21 -0.05
CA LEU A 75 -32.48 -13.22 -1.23
C LEU A 75 -31.04 -12.91 -0.80
N CYS A 76 -30.20 -13.95 -0.79
CA CYS A 76 -28.77 -13.81 -0.56
C CYS A 76 -28.17 -13.09 -1.77
N CYS A 77 -27.89 -11.80 -1.65
CA CYS A 77 -27.09 -11.09 -2.63
C CYS A 77 -25.63 -11.57 -2.48
N VAL A 78 -25.30 -12.70 -3.13
CA VAL A 78 -23.96 -13.33 -3.23
C VAL A 78 -23.07 -12.55 -4.21
N LEU A 79 -23.14 -11.22 -4.25
CA LEU A 79 -22.50 -10.45 -5.30
C LEU A 79 -21.46 -9.51 -4.69
N ALA A 80 -20.22 -10.00 -4.69
CA ALA A 80 -18.96 -9.25 -4.68
C ALA A 80 -18.96 -7.89 -3.94
N CYS A 81 -18.32 -7.83 -2.77
CA CYS A 81 -17.98 -6.53 -2.18
C CYS A 81 -16.70 -6.01 -2.88
N GLU A 82 -16.86 -5.05 -3.78
CA GLU A 82 -15.73 -4.31 -4.38
C GLU A 82 -15.34 -3.15 -3.47
N GLY A 83 -14.04 -3.06 -3.19
CA GLY A 83 -13.42 -2.05 -2.37
C GLY A 83 -12.22 -1.40 -3.03
N ARG A 84 -11.85 -0.19 -2.60
CA ARG A 84 -10.67 0.52 -3.12
C ARG A 84 -9.86 1.16 -2.01
N ILE A 85 -8.55 0.92 -2.05
CA ILE A 85 -7.56 1.60 -1.20
C ILE A 85 -6.64 2.39 -2.11
N SER A 86 -6.42 3.67 -1.78
CA SER A 86 -5.48 4.52 -2.52
C SER A 86 -4.32 4.95 -1.62
N LEU A 87 -3.11 4.90 -2.16
CA LEU A 87 -1.88 5.42 -1.55
C LEU A 87 -1.38 6.57 -2.42
N GLU A 88 -1.35 7.77 -1.86
CA GLU A 88 -0.97 9.01 -2.54
C GLU A 88 0.34 9.56 -1.98
N PHE A 89 1.27 9.89 -2.87
CA PHE A 89 2.46 10.66 -2.54
C PHE A 89 2.28 12.09 -3.03
N TYR A 90 2.55 13.06 -2.14
CA TYR A 90 2.37 14.48 -2.43
C TYR A 90 3.57 15.31 -1.95
N GLN A 91 3.76 16.48 -2.57
CA GLN A 91 4.68 17.51 -2.09
C GLN A 91 3.88 18.65 -1.48
N LYS A 92 4.31 19.14 -0.31
CA LYS A 92 3.77 20.36 0.28
C LYS A 92 4.40 21.56 -0.42
N LYS A 93 3.60 22.35 -1.12
CA LYS A 93 4.00 23.64 -1.66
C LYS A 93 3.63 24.71 -0.65
N LYS A 94 4.66 25.28 -0.01
CA LYS A 94 4.47 26.46 0.83
C LYS A 94 4.08 27.63 -0.05
N SER A 95 2.88 28.14 0.14
CA SER A 95 2.40 29.27 -0.65
C SER A 95 2.89 30.59 -0.05
N ARG A 96 3.06 31.61 -0.89
CA ARG A 96 3.28 32.98 -0.38
C ARG A 96 1.92 33.54 0.01
N TRP A 97 1.87 34.24 1.14
CA TRP A 97 0.67 34.92 1.61
C TRP A 97 0.05 35.74 0.46
N PRO A 98 -1.28 35.66 0.23
CA PRO A 98 -2.34 35.15 1.12
C PRO A 98 -2.83 33.72 0.82
N PHE A 99 -2.12 32.93 0.02
CA PHE A 99 -2.60 31.60 -0.38
C PHE A 99 -2.31 30.51 0.67
N SER A 100 -3.17 29.50 0.76
CA SER A 100 -2.97 28.34 1.63
C SER A 100 -1.89 27.41 1.09
N ASP A 101 -1.23 26.68 1.98
CA ASP A 101 -0.34 25.58 1.59
C ASP A 101 -1.11 24.51 0.81
N GLU A 102 -0.53 24.06 -0.30
CA GLU A 102 -1.14 23.08 -1.19
C GLU A 102 -0.40 21.73 -1.08
N CYS A 103 -1.16 20.63 -1.06
CA CYS A 103 -0.62 19.28 -1.22
C CYS A 103 -0.76 18.89 -2.69
N ILE A 104 0.36 18.85 -3.41
CA ILE A 104 0.38 18.53 -4.84
C ILE A 104 0.73 17.06 -4.98
N PRO A 105 -0.22 16.17 -5.36
CA PRO A 105 0.07 14.77 -5.59
C PRO A 105 0.97 14.62 -6.82
N TRP A 106 1.95 13.74 -6.72
CA TRP A 106 2.84 13.42 -7.83
C TRP A 106 2.80 11.93 -8.20
N GLU A 107 2.22 11.08 -7.35
CA GLU A 107 2.03 9.66 -7.62
C GLU A 107 0.84 9.11 -6.82
N LEU A 108 0.02 8.26 -7.46
CA LEU A 108 -1.18 7.69 -6.87
C LEU A 108 -1.29 6.21 -7.24
N TRP A 109 -1.28 5.35 -6.22
CA TRP A 109 -1.48 3.90 -6.36
C TRP A 109 -2.88 3.53 -5.88
N THR A 110 -3.73 3.00 -6.76
CA THR A 110 -5.07 2.55 -6.39
C THR A 110 -5.18 1.03 -6.48
N ILE A 111 -5.43 0.39 -5.35
CA ILE A 111 -5.66 -1.05 -5.23
C ILE A 111 -7.17 -1.27 -5.20
N LYS A 112 -7.68 -2.01 -6.19
CA LYS A 112 -9.06 -2.49 -6.19
C LYS A 112 -9.09 -3.90 -5.63
N VAL A 113 -9.97 -4.13 -4.67
CA VAL A 113 -10.15 -5.41 -3.99
C VAL A 113 -11.54 -5.91 -4.30
N ASN A 114 -11.67 -7.18 -4.67
CA ASN A 114 -12.97 -7.83 -4.81
C ASN A 114 -13.01 -8.99 -3.82
N VAL A 115 -13.95 -8.93 -2.88
CA VAL A 115 -14.16 -9.97 -1.88
C VAL A 115 -15.16 -10.98 -2.39
N VAL A 116 -14.71 -12.24 -2.49
CA VAL A 116 -15.53 -13.39 -2.88
C VAL A 116 -15.79 -14.28 -1.67
N ASN A 117 -17.00 -14.86 -1.63
CA ASN A 117 -17.33 -15.89 -0.65
C ASN A 117 -17.00 -17.26 -1.24
N LEU A 118 -16.39 -18.12 -0.43
CA LEU A 118 -16.02 -19.48 -0.80
C LEU A 118 -16.96 -20.45 -0.08
N ALA A 119 -17.37 -21.52 -0.76
CA ALA A 119 -18.40 -22.43 -0.25
C ALA A 119 -17.84 -23.48 0.71
N ASN A 120 -16.55 -23.82 0.60
CA ASN A 120 -15.92 -24.89 1.39
C ASN A 120 -14.39 -24.69 1.54
N GLU A 121 -13.77 -25.51 2.39
CA GLU A 121 -12.34 -25.43 2.69
C GLU A 121 -11.46 -25.81 1.49
N GLN A 122 -11.92 -26.70 0.60
CA GLN A 122 -11.17 -27.07 -0.60
C GLN A 122 -11.05 -25.87 -1.56
N GLU A 123 -12.13 -25.14 -1.79
CA GLU A 123 -12.12 -23.88 -2.55
C GLU A 123 -11.25 -22.83 -1.87
N ARG A 124 -11.27 -22.77 -0.54
CA ARG A 124 -10.38 -21.89 0.22
C ARG A 124 -8.92 -22.21 -0.06
N GLN A 125 -8.50 -23.48 0.00
CA GLN A 125 -7.11 -23.85 -0.25
C GLN A 125 -6.67 -23.52 -1.68
N ILE A 126 -7.49 -23.83 -2.69
CA ILE A 126 -7.22 -23.47 -4.09
C ILE A 126 -7.14 -21.95 -4.26
N CYS A 127 -8.00 -21.20 -3.58
CA CYS A 127 -8.01 -19.73 -3.64
C CYS A 127 -6.74 -19.14 -3.03
N ARG A 128 -6.21 -19.71 -1.93
CA ARG A 128 -4.96 -19.26 -1.30
C ARG A 128 -3.78 -19.31 -2.26
N GLU A 129 -3.64 -20.42 -3.00
CA GLU A 129 -2.58 -20.61 -3.98
C GLU A 129 -2.73 -19.63 -5.16
N LYS A 130 -3.91 -19.58 -5.77
CA LYS A 130 -4.20 -18.71 -6.92
C LYS A 130 -4.03 -17.22 -6.60
N VAL A 131 -4.45 -16.78 -5.41
CA VAL A 131 -4.27 -15.39 -4.97
C VAL A 131 -2.78 -15.10 -4.75
N GLY A 132 -2.00 -16.07 -4.26
CA GLY A 132 -0.55 -15.97 -4.16
C GLY A 132 0.10 -15.70 -5.52
N GLU A 133 -0.22 -16.52 -6.53
CA GLU A 133 0.26 -16.33 -7.92
C GLU A 133 -0.12 -14.94 -8.47
N LYS A 134 -1.36 -14.50 -8.24
CA LYS A 134 -1.80 -13.16 -8.67
C LYS A 134 -1.08 -12.04 -7.94
N LEU A 135 -0.76 -12.21 -6.67
CA LEU A 135 0.06 -11.24 -5.95
C LEU A 135 1.48 -11.18 -6.52
N CYS A 136 2.10 -12.31 -6.87
CA CYS A 136 3.39 -12.33 -7.57
C CYS A 136 3.35 -11.49 -8.85
N GLU A 137 2.35 -11.72 -9.72
CA GLU A 137 2.15 -10.94 -10.95
C GLU A 137 2.02 -9.44 -10.65
N LYS A 138 1.26 -9.06 -9.60
CA LYS A 138 1.11 -7.65 -9.22
C LYS A 138 2.38 -7.03 -8.67
N ILE A 139 3.18 -7.77 -7.90
CA ILE A 139 4.47 -7.27 -7.41
C ILE A 139 5.43 -7.04 -8.56
N ILE A 140 5.52 -7.96 -9.52
CA ILE A 140 6.33 -7.79 -10.73
C ILE A 140 5.89 -6.53 -11.49
N ASN A 141 4.58 -6.36 -11.68
CA ASN A 141 4.04 -5.18 -12.36
C ASN A 141 4.39 -3.87 -11.64
N ILE A 142 4.36 -3.85 -10.29
CA ILE A 142 4.80 -2.68 -9.52
C ILE A 142 6.27 -2.37 -9.84
N VAL A 143 7.16 -3.35 -9.78
CA VAL A 143 8.59 -3.15 -10.07
C VAL A 143 8.82 -2.66 -11.50
N GLU A 144 8.10 -3.20 -12.47
CA GLU A 144 8.17 -2.76 -13.87
C GLU A 144 7.73 -1.30 -14.06
N VAL A 145 6.65 -0.89 -13.39
CA VAL A 145 6.16 0.50 -13.43
C VAL A 145 7.13 1.43 -12.69
N MET A 146 7.64 1.00 -11.53
CA MET A 146 8.63 1.75 -10.75
C MET A 146 9.92 2.02 -11.52
N ASN A 147 10.30 1.13 -12.44
CA ASN A 147 11.51 1.25 -13.25
C ASN A 147 11.33 2.16 -14.48
N ARG A 148 10.13 2.69 -14.73
CA ARG A 148 9.90 3.68 -15.78
C ARG A 148 10.51 5.02 -15.34
N HIS A 149 11.04 5.80 -16.29
CA HIS A 149 11.52 7.16 -16.02
C HIS A 149 10.34 8.10 -15.75
N GLU A 150 9.76 7.99 -14.56
CA GLU A 150 8.73 8.88 -14.05
C GLU A 150 9.33 9.91 -13.09
N TYR A 151 8.59 11.00 -12.86
CA TYR A 151 9.01 12.09 -12.00
C TYR A 151 9.27 11.60 -10.57
N LEU A 152 10.40 12.02 -10.00
CA LEU A 152 10.65 11.96 -8.56
C LEU A 152 10.85 13.39 -8.04
N PRO A 153 10.35 13.71 -6.83
CA PRO A 153 10.62 14.97 -6.16
C PRO A 153 12.12 15.26 -6.07
N LYS A 154 12.48 16.54 -6.24
CA LYS A 154 13.85 16.99 -5.99
C LYS A 154 14.21 16.74 -4.51
N MET A 155 15.48 16.39 -4.27
CA MET A 155 16.00 16.27 -2.90
C MET A 155 15.77 17.59 -2.15
N PRO A 156 15.16 17.55 -0.96
CA PRO A 156 14.90 18.76 -0.20
C PRO A 156 16.21 19.37 0.30
N THR A 157 16.23 20.70 0.46
CA THR A 157 17.24 21.43 1.23
C THR A 157 16.66 21.77 2.61
N GLN A 158 17.53 21.99 3.61
CA GLN A 158 17.10 22.44 4.93
C GLN A 158 16.45 23.83 4.89
#